data_AF-A8ZSR7-F1
#
_entry.id   AF-A8ZSR7-F1
#
_cell.length_a   1.000
_cell.length_b   1.000
_cell.length_c   1.000
_cell.angle_alpha   90.00
_cell.angle_beta   90.00
_cell.angle_gamma   90.00
#
_symmetry.space_group_name_H-M   'P 1'
#
loop_
_entity.id
_entity.type
_entity.pdbx_description
1 polymer ?
#
loop_
_entity_poly.entity_id
_entity_poly.type
_entity_poly.pdbx_seq_one_letter_code
_entity_poly.pdbx_strand_id
1 'polypeptide(L)'
;MARIEKEELSGSVTIKTMRRIADGLDCVFVYGLVPRTSQGEAVARQAKQVAIKRLSQASQTMSLENQSLSRRENEQALSALVDELIQTLPSTLWDIGNYIPLLEFAKS
;
A
#
# COMPACT_ATOMS: atom_id res chain seq x y z
N MET A 1 18.77 31.48 -14.20
CA MET A 1 17.40 31.89 -14.60
C MET A 1 16.87 31.04 -15.76
N ALA A 2 17.59 30.88 -16.87
CA ALA A 2 17.10 30.23 -18.10
C ALA A 2 16.72 28.71 -18.06
N ARG A 3 16.95 27.97 -16.97
CA ARG A 3 16.54 26.54 -16.89
C ARG A 3 15.11 26.35 -16.37
N ILE A 4 14.65 27.24 -15.49
CA ILE A 4 13.31 27.13 -14.86
C ILE A 4 12.24 27.56 -15.87
N GLU A 5 12.49 28.64 -16.60
CA GLU A 5 11.58 29.16 -17.64
C GLU A 5 11.38 28.19 -18.81
N LYS A 6 12.38 27.32 -19.09
CA LYS A 6 12.30 26.35 -20.18
C LYS A 6 11.49 25.10 -19.82
N GLU A 7 11.37 24.78 -18.53
CA GLU A 7 10.59 23.64 -18.04
C GLU A 7 9.08 23.99 -17.94
N GLU A 8 8.74 25.25 -17.66
CA GLU A 8 7.36 25.80 -17.71
C GLU A 8 6.70 25.63 -19.09
N LEU A 9 7.47 25.84 -20.17
CA LEU A 9 7.00 25.73 -21.57
C LEU A 9 6.67 24.29 -22.00
N SER A 10 7.08 23.28 -21.22
CA SER A 10 6.80 21.86 -21.49
C SER A 10 5.69 21.28 -20.61
N GLY A 11 5.16 22.07 -19.67
CA GLY A 11 4.19 21.59 -18.66
C GLY A 11 4.75 20.52 -17.70
N SER A 12 6.06 20.21 -17.78
CA SER A 12 6.69 19.14 -17.01
C SER A 12 7.43 19.72 -15.81
N VAL A 13 6.71 19.94 -14.72
CA VAL A 13 7.31 20.28 -13.43
C VAL A 13 7.90 19.01 -12.81
N THR A 14 9.18 19.05 -12.41
CA THR A 14 9.82 17.93 -11.70
C THR A 14 9.51 17.96 -10.20
N ILE A 15 9.48 16.79 -9.55
CA ILE A 15 9.41 16.68 -8.08
C ILE A 15 10.53 17.47 -7.40
N LYS A 16 11.72 17.53 -8.02
CA LYS A 16 12.86 18.30 -7.52
C LYS A 16 12.58 19.80 -7.52
N THR A 17 11.90 20.31 -8.55
CA THR A 17 11.50 21.71 -8.65
C THR A 17 10.49 22.06 -7.57
N MET A 18 9.48 21.22 -7.35
CA MET A 18 8.47 21.43 -6.31
C MET A 18 9.05 21.42 -4.89
N ARG A 19 9.99 20.52 -4.61
CA ARG A 19 10.71 20.54 -3.33
C ARG A 19 11.47 21.86 -3.13
N ARG A 20 12.19 22.32 -4.15
CA ARG A 20 12.96 23.58 -4.05
C ARG A 20 12.06 24.81 -3.88
N ILE A 21 10.87 24.79 -4.48
CA ILE A 21 9.86 25.85 -4.26
C ILE A 21 9.38 25.80 -2.81
N ALA A 22 9.06 24.62 -2.28
CA ALA A 22 8.64 24.47 -0.90
C ALA A 22 9.73 24.93 0.09
N ASP A 23 10.99 24.57 -0.13
CA ASP A 23 12.13 25.04 0.67
C ASP A 23 12.24 26.58 0.65
N GLY A 24 12.02 27.22 -0.51
CA GLY A 24 12.05 28.68 -0.64
C GLY A 24 10.86 29.40 -0.02
N LEU A 25 9.77 28.68 0.27
CA LEU A 25 8.55 29.19 0.89
C LEU A 25 8.42 28.80 2.37
N ASP A 26 9.45 28.17 2.95
CA ASP A 26 9.41 27.59 4.29
C ASP A 26 8.22 26.62 4.47
N CYS A 27 7.97 25.80 3.45
CA CYS A 27 6.85 24.86 3.37
C CYS A 27 7.34 23.41 3.22
N VAL A 28 6.50 22.45 3.61
CA VAL A 28 6.76 21.01 3.41
C VAL A 28 6.07 20.52 2.13
N PHE A 29 6.83 19.94 1.20
CA PHE A 29 6.26 19.29 0.02
C PHE A 29 5.91 17.82 0.31
N VAL A 30 4.61 17.49 0.30
CA VAL A 30 4.10 16.12 0.46
C VAL A 30 3.62 15.58 -0.89
N TYR A 31 4.04 14.35 -1.22
CA TYR A 31 3.58 13.62 -2.40
C TYR A 31 3.02 12.27 -1.97
N GLY A 32 1.81 11.92 -2.45
CA GLY A 32 1.11 10.71 -2.03
C GLY A 32 0.35 10.05 -3.17
N LEU A 33 0.10 8.75 -3.02
CA LEU A 33 -0.76 7.97 -3.91
C LEU A 33 -2.14 7.84 -3.26
N VAL A 34 -3.18 8.34 -3.93
CA VAL A 34 -4.56 8.18 -3.48
C VAL A 34 -5.22 7.06 -4.30
N PRO A 35 -5.82 6.04 -3.65
CA PRO A 35 -6.58 5.02 -4.35
C PRO A 35 -7.73 5.65 -5.15
N ARG A 36 -8.00 5.12 -6.34
CA ARG A 36 -9.15 5.55 -7.16
C ARG A 36 -10.50 5.10 -6.58
N THR A 37 -10.48 4.18 -5.63
CA THR A 37 -11.63 3.62 -4.92
C THR A 37 -11.73 4.24 -3.53
N SER A 38 -12.82 3.96 -2.81
CA SER A 38 -12.90 4.35 -1.41
C SER A 38 -11.76 3.72 -0.58
N GLN A 39 -11.42 4.34 0.55
CA GLN A 39 -10.40 3.83 1.47
C GLN A 39 -10.74 2.42 1.94
N GLY A 40 -12.01 2.17 2.30
CA GLY A 40 -12.48 0.85 2.74
C GLY A 40 -12.32 -0.22 1.66
N GLU A 41 -12.67 0.07 0.41
CA GLU A 41 -12.51 -0.88 -0.70
C GLU A 41 -11.03 -1.16 -1.00
N ALA A 42 -10.18 -0.14 -0.92
CA ALA A 42 -8.75 -0.31 -1.15
C ALA A 42 -8.13 -1.25 -0.10
N VAL A 43 -8.49 -1.06 1.17
CA VAL A 43 -8.06 -1.90 2.29
C VAL A 43 -8.60 -3.32 2.17
N ALA A 44 -9.90 -3.49 1.93
CA ALA A 44 -10.52 -4.81 1.81
C ALA A 44 -9.92 -5.62 0.66
N ARG A 45 -9.66 -4.97 -0.48
CA ARG A 45 -8.99 -5.60 -1.62
C ARG A 45 -7.57 -6.04 -1.27
N GLN A 46 -6.81 -5.22 -0.56
CA GLN A 46 -5.46 -5.56 -0.13
C GLN A 46 -5.46 -6.72 0.87
N ALA A 47 -6.33 -6.66 1.88
CA ALA A 47 -6.50 -7.73 2.86
C ALA A 47 -6.80 -9.06 2.19
N LYS A 48 -7.69 -9.07 1.19
CA LYS A 48 -7.97 -10.25 0.38
C LYS A 48 -6.75 -10.78 -0.38
N GLN A 49 -5.97 -9.91 -1.01
CA GLN A 49 -4.76 -10.34 -1.72
C GLN A 49 -3.72 -10.94 -0.78
N VAL A 50 -3.49 -10.32 0.38
CA VAL A 50 -2.57 -10.82 1.40
C VAL A 50 -3.05 -12.16 1.95
N ALA A 51 -4.34 -12.28 2.27
CA ALA A 51 -4.92 -13.52 2.78
C ALA A 51 -4.77 -14.67 1.77
N ILE A 52 -5.07 -14.44 0.48
CA ILE A 52 -4.88 -15.43 -0.59
C ILE A 52 -3.42 -15.87 -0.67
N LYS A 53 -2.46 -14.92 -0.62
CA LYS A 53 -1.03 -15.23 -0.66
C LYS A 53 -0.61 -16.11 0.52
N ARG A 54 -1.02 -15.75 1.73
CA ARG A 54 -0.73 -16.51 2.96
C ARG A 54 -1.33 -17.92 2.92
N LEU A 55 -2.59 -18.05 2.52
CA LEU A 55 -3.27 -19.34 2.40
C LEU A 55 -2.67 -20.23 1.31
N SER A 56 -2.25 -19.64 0.18
CA SER A 56 -1.55 -20.39 -0.87
C SER A 56 -0.20 -20.94 -0.39
N GLN A 57 0.56 -20.14 0.36
CA GLN A 57 1.82 -20.58 0.96
C GLN A 57 1.58 -21.69 1.99
N ALA A 58 0.62 -21.51 2.90
CA ALA A 58 0.25 -22.52 3.88
C ALA A 58 -0.25 -23.82 3.22
N SER A 59 -1.06 -23.71 2.16
CA SER A 59 -1.57 -24.87 1.41
C SER A 59 -0.47 -25.63 0.68
N GLN A 60 0.55 -24.94 0.15
CA GLN A 60 1.73 -25.59 -0.42
C GLN A 60 2.50 -26.38 0.64
N THR A 61 2.64 -25.85 1.85
CA THR A 61 3.24 -26.55 2.99
C THR A 61 2.38 -27.74 3.45
N MET A 62 1.08 -27.56 3.65
CA MET A 62 0.15 -28.61 4.12
C MET A 62 -0.08 -29.73 3.09
N SER A 63 0.04 -29.44 1.78
CA SER A 63 -0.02 -30.46 0.73
C SER A 63 1.18 -31.41 0.79
N LEU A 64 2.33 -30.98 1.32
CA LEU A 64 3.47 -31.86 1.57
C LEU A 64 3.25 -32.76 2.80
N GLU A 65 2.31 -32.39 3.67
CA GLU A 65 1.95 -33.09 4.92
C GLU A 65 0.68 -33.96 4.77
N ASN A 66 0.12 -34.06 3.55
CA ASN A 66 -1.08 -34.86 3.21
C ASN A 66 -2.37 -34.44 3.96
N GLN A 67 -2.48 -33.16 4.35
CA GLN A 67 -3.63 -32.61 5.08
C GLN A 67 -4.28 -31.46 4.31
N SER A 68 -4.91 -31.74 3.17
CA SER A 68 -5.63 -30.71 2.40
C SER A 68 -7.05 -30.48 2.95
N LEU A 69 -7.42 -29.21 3.11
CA LEU A 69 -8.78 -28.79 3.49
C LEU A 69 -9.74 -28.84 2.29
N SER A 70 -11.04 -29.05 2.55
CA SER A 70 -12.06 -28.97 1.50
C SER A 70 -12.21 -27.54 0.95
N ARG A 71 -12.85 -27.41 -0.21
CA ARG A 71 -13.10 -26.09 -0.84
C ARG A 71 -13.87 -25.13 0.08
N ARG A 72 -14.85 -25.65 0.83
CA ARG A 72 -15.67 -24.84 1.75
C ARG A 72 -14.85 -24.36 2.95
N GLU A 73 -14.00 -25.22 3.51
CA GLU A 73 -13.13 -24.87 4.63
C GLU A 73 -12.09 -23.82 4.21
N ASN A 74 -11.54 -23.93 3.00
CA ASN A 74 -10.65 -22.91 2.44
C ASN A 74 -11.34 -21.56 2.25
N GLU A 75 -12.59 -21.54 1.78
CA GLU A 75 -13.37 -20.30 1.63
C GLU A 75 -13.66 -19.65 2.99
N GLN A 76 -13.99 -20.44 4.01
CA GLN A 76 -14.20 -19.96 5.38
C GLN A 76 -12.91 -19.42 6.01
N ALA A 77 -11.80 -20.14 5.86
CA ALA A 77 -10.48 -19.70 6.34
C ALA A 77 -10.05 -18.40 5.66
N LEU A 78 -10.31 -18.26 4.35
CA LEU A 78 -10.05 -17.03 3.62
C LEU A 78 -10.87 -15.85 4.17
N SER A 79 -12.18 -16.04 4.37
CA SER A 79 -13.03 -14.97 4.90
C SER A 79 -12.56 -14.54 6.29
N ALA A 80 -12.32 -15.49 7.18
CA ALA A 80 -11.87 -15.21 8.54
C ALA A 80 -10.55 -14.44 8.58
N LEU A 81 -9.58 -14.83 7.74
CA LEU A 81 -8.29 -14.15 7.65
C LEU A 81 -8.41 -12.74 7.05
N VAL A 82 -9.32 -12.53 6.09
CA VAL A 82 -9.59 -11.19 5.56
C VAL A 82 -10.18 -10.29 6.63
N ASP A 83 -11.16 -10.78 7.39
CA ASP A 83 -11.80 -10.03 8.47
C ASP A 83 -10.78 -9.68 9.57
N GLU A 84 -9.92 -10.63 9.95
CA GLU A 84 -8.82 -10.39 10.89
C GLU A 84 -7.88 -9.28 10.39
N LEU A 85 -7.46 -9.33 9.12
CA LEU A 85 -6.56 -8.32 8.53
C LEU A 85 -7.19 -6.93 8.46
N ILE A 86 -8.49 -6.84 8.22
CA ILE A 86 -9.24 -5.58 8.20
C ILE A 86 -9.41 -5.02 9.62
N GLN A 87 -9.61 -5.88 10.63
CA GLN A 87 -9.78 -5.43 12.02
C GLN A 87 -8.44 -5.03 12.67
N THR A 88 -7.38 -5.78 12.38
CA THR A 88 -6.07 -5.56 12.99
C THR A 88 -5.21 -4.55 12.24
N LEU A 89 -5.46 -4.34 10.94
CA LEU A 89 -4.71 -3.44 10.05
C LEU A 89 -3.20 -3.50 10.29
N PRO A 90 -2.58 -4.70 10.22
CA PRO A 90 -1.19 -4.85 10.59
C PRO A 90 -0.31 -4.04 9.63
N SER A 91 0.84 -3.56 10.12
CA SER A 91 1.82 -2.84 9.29
C SER A 91 2.33 -3.66 8.10
N THR A 92 2.16 -4.99 8.14
CA THR A 92 2.50 -5.94 7.06
C THR A 92 1.40 -6.09 6.00
N LEU A 93 0.22 -5.46 6.19
CA LEU A 93 -0.86 -5.44 5.19
C LEU A 93 -0.38 -4.79 3.89
N TRP A 94 0.44 -3.75 4.04
CA TRP A 94 1.19 -3.13 2.96
C TRP A 94 2.65 -3.44 3.23
N ASP A 95 3.31 -4.15 2.32
CA ASP A 95 4.75 -4.43 2.44
C ASP A 95 5.55 -3.15 2.14
N ILE A 96 5.55 -2.23 3.11
CA ILE A 96 6.30 -0.98 3.10
C ILE A 96 7.74 -1.18 3.61
N GLY A 97 8.19 -2.43 3.75
CA GLY A 97 9.47 -2.82 4.37
C GLY A 97 10.75 -2.32 3.69
N ASN A 98 10.66 -1.45 2.67
CA ASN A 98 11.82 -0.82 2.06
C ASN A 98 11.68 0.71 1.84
N TYR A 99 10.61 1.34 2.31
CA TYR A 99 10.41 2.80 2.18
C TYR A 99 9.65 3.38 3.37
N ILE A 100 10.34 3.60 4.48
CA ILE A 100 9.86 4.47 5.57
C ILE A 100 10.91 5.56 5.76
N PRO A 101 10.59 6.79 5.31
CA PRO A 101 10.11 7.77 6.28
C PRO A 101 9.02 8.68 5.68
N LEU A 102 7.74 8.27 5.71
CA LEU A 102 6.64 9.16 5.32
C LEU A 102 5.33 8.98 6.13
N LEU A 103 5.34 8.17 7.21
CA LEU A 103 4.14 7.92 8.02
C LEU A 103 4.00 8.82 9.26
N GLU A 104 4.83 9.85 9.45
CA GLU A 104 4.67 10.79 10.57
C GLU A 104 3.57 11.84 10.36
N PHE A 105 3.03 12.02 9.16
CA PHE A 105 2.10 13.13 8.88
C PHE A 105 0.59 12.78 8.97
N ALA A 106 0.22 11.53 9.25
CA ALA A 106 -1.19 11.13 9.33
C ALA A 106 -1.79 11.13 10.75
N LYS A 107 -1.09 11.72 11.73
CA LYS A 107 -1.61 11.92 13.09
C LYS A 107 -1.42 13.38 13.52
N SER A 108 -2.24 14.27 13.01
CA SER A 108 -2.61 15.54 13.67
C SER A 108 -3.97 16.01 13.19
#